data_AF-A0A1M6TAS8-F1
#
_entry.id   AF-A0A1M6TAS8-F1
#
_cell.length_a   1.000
_cell.length_b   1.000
_cell.length_c   1.000
_cell.angle_alpha   90.00
_cell.angle_beta   90.00
_cell.angle_gamma   90.00
#
_symmetry.space_group_name_H-M   'P 1'
#
loop_
_entity.id
_entity.type
_entity.pdbx_description
1 polymer ?
#
loop_
_entity_poly.entity_id
_entity_poly.type
_entity_poly.pdbx_seq_one_letter_code
_entity_poly.pdbx_strand_id
1 'polypeptide(L)'
;MSRSLKFVLAMSAVFAASAMFSACNKQEVAQSKTQPAPVAEVAPQQSKSVVVYFSQTGATKKLAQVFKEARNADEFELQLVKPLPSTYDSTIAEVRAERESKQWPALVNAKLDVDKYDTVFLGYPIMFGTFTTPIYTFLEANDLSGKVVVPFCTYGSGGRKASANELKTLEPNANVTLAYGISNKRINAEGGVETAKAEVAAFFANLETGKTEEMLMGGFSEQRPLTAEDSAAFAEATKDYAYLGLKPLSVSSQVVAGMNYLFVCEMKAFGGPATQTNVKIFKPLPGRGEAQLIGVEK
;
A
#
# COMPACT_ATOMS: atom_id res chain seq x y z
N MET A 1 -35.88 42.97 -75.33
CA MET A 1 -37.29 43.30 -75.04
C MET A 1 -37.43 43.61 -73.56
N SER A 2 -38.06 44.76 -73.27
CA SER A 2 -38.60 45.29 -72.00
C SER A 2 -38.25 44.53 -70.70
N ARG A 3 -37.42 45.03 -69.77
CA ARG A 3 -37.53 46.23 -68.91
C ARG A 3 -38.67 46.13 -67.88
N SER A 4 -38.26 46.30 -66.61
CA SER A 4 -39.01 46.92 -65.49
C SER A 4 -40.11 46.05 -64.85
N LEU A 5 -40.48 46.17 -63.57
CA LEU A 5 -40.09 47.04 -62.46
C LEU A 5 -40.91 46.58 -61.24
N LYS A 6 -40.26 46.53 -60.08
CA LYS A 6 -40.71 47.15 -58.80
C LYS A 6 -42.00 46.65 -58.09
N PHE A 7 -41.80 46.57 -56.76
CA PHE A 7 -42.66 47.15 -55.71
C PHE A 7 -43.87 46.30 -55.28
N VAL A 8 -44.34 46.28 -54.04
CA VAL A 8 -43.90 46.79 -52.71
C VAL A 8 -45.05 46.44 -51.75
N LEU A 9 -44.77 46.41 -50.44
CA LEU A 9 -45.71 46.59 -49.30
C LEU A 9 -46.78 45.51 -49.07
N ALA A 10 -46.78 44.92 -47.87
CA ALA A 10 -47.60 45.30 -46.70
C ALA A 10 -49.01 44.71 -46.76
N MET A 11 -49.30 43.73 -45.90
CA MET A 11 -49.67 43.89 -44.48
C MET A 11 -51.13 44.33 -44.33
N SER A 12 -51.82 43.64 -43.42
CA SER A 12 -53.14 43.92 -42.83
C SER A 12 -54.30 43.25 -43.58
N ALA A 13 -54.77 42.08 -43.12
CA ALA A 13 -55.81 41.90 -42.09
C ALA A 13 -57.22 41.96 -42.73
N VAL A 14 -58.15 41.04 -42.47
CA VAL A 14 -59.09 41.13 -41.33
C VAL A 14 -60.25 40.11 -41.53
N PHE A 15 -60.81 39.61 -40.40
CA PHE A 15 -62.13 38.95 -40.15
C PHE A 15 -62.46 37.60 -40.84
N ALA A 16 -63.24 36.68 -40.27
CA ALA A 16 -63.57 36.17 -38.93
C ALA A 16 -64.73 35.18 -39.12
N ALA A 17 -64.68 34.01 -38.47
CA ALA A 17 -65.85 33.22 -38.02
C ALA A 17 -65.30 32.00 -37.24
N SER A 18 -65.18 32.01 -35.91
CA SER A 18 -66.22 31.83 -34.88
C SER A 18 -66.90 30.46 -34.86
N ALA A 19 -66.45 29.58 -33.96
CA ALA A 19 -67.18 28.54 -33.20
C ALA A 19 -66.14 27.64 -32.52
N MET A 20 -66.19 27.17 -31.26
CA MET A 20 -67.09 27.31 -30.13
C MET A 20 -66.43 26.56 -28.93
N PHE A 21 -66.66 27.03 -27.70
CA PHE A 21 -66.50 26.36 -26.38
C PHE A 21 -65.08 25.95 -25.90
N SER A 22 -64.47 26.72 -24.98
CA SER A 22 -64.58 26.62 -23.49
C SER A 22 -63.76 25.49 -22.84
N ALA A 23 -62.59 25.85 -22.31
CA ALA A 23 -62.21 25.75 -20.88
C ALA A 23 -60.78 25.22 -20.60
N CYS A 24 -59.96 26.14 -20.06
CA CYS A 24 -58.84 25.99 -19.12
C CYS A 24 -57.75 24.90 -19.26
N ASN A 25 -56.62 25.33 -19.85
CA ASN A 25 -55.30 25.50 -19.20
C ASN A 25 -54.59 24.29 -18.54
N LYS A 26 -53.55 23.78 -19.22
CA LYS A 26 -52.19 23.59 -18.67
C LYS A 26 -51.21 23.28 -19.81
N GLN A 27 -50.08 23.99 -19.83
CA GLN A 27 -49.01 23.88 -20.82
C GLN A 27 -48.29 22.53 -20.75
N GLU A 28 -48.05 21.91 -21.90
CA GLU A 28 -46.99 20.92 -22.08
C GLU A 28 -46.05 21.37 -23.21
N VAL A 29 -44.77 21.41 -22.89
CA VAL A 29 -43.67 21.92 -23.71
C VAL A 29 -43.30 20.88 -24.77
N ALA A 30 -43.25 21.30 -26.03
CA ALA A 30 -42.82 20.48 -27.15
C ALA A 30 -41.34 20.06 -27.02
N GLN A 31 -41.07 18.76 -27.01
CA GLN A 31 -39.73 18.19 -27.08
C GLN A 31 -39.18 18.25 -28.51
N SER A 32 -38.13 19.05 -28.70
CA SER A 32 -37.22 18.95 -29.85
C SER A 32 -36.33 17.72 -29.67
N LYS A 33 -36.33 16.79 -30.64
CA LYS A 33 -35.43 15.64 -30.67
C LYS A 33 -34.07 16.09 -31.22
N THR A 34 -33.09 16.25 -30.34
CA THR A 34 -31.67 16.35 -30.71
C THR A 34 -31.04 14.96 -30.64
N GLN A 35 -30.51 14.48 -31.75
CA GLN A 35 -29.80 13.20 -31.84
C GLN A 35 -28.37 13.40 -31.30
N PRO A 36 -27.84 12.54 -30.39
CA PRO A 36 -26.48 12.69 -29.89
C PRO A 36 -25.44 12.35 -30.98
N ALA A 37 -24.37 13.14 -31.04
CA ALA A 37 -23.20 12.86 -31.86
C ALA A 37 -22.53 11.53 -31.45
N PRO A 38 -21.80 10.84 -32.36
CA PRO A 38 -21.13 9.60 -32.03
C PRO A 38 -20.06 9.86 -30.96
N VAL A 39 -20.11 9.12 -29.86
CA VAL A 39 -19.05 9.10 -28.86
C VAL A 39 -17.82 8.50 -29.53
N ALA A 40 -16.75 9.29 -29.65
CA ALA A 40 -15.47 8.80 -30.13
C ALA A 40 -15.02 7.62 -29.24
N GLU A 41 -14.75 6.49 -29.88
CA GLU A 41 -14.20 5.31 -29.24
C GLU A 41 -12.82 5.69 -28.67
N VAL A 42 -12.71 5.72 -27.34
CA VAL A 42 -11.43 5.96 -26.66
C VAL A 42 -10.57 4.73 -26.89
N ALA A 43 -9.56 4.85 -27.76
CA ALA A 43 -8.56 3.80 -27.94
C ALA A 43 -7.97 3.40 -26.57
N PRO A 44 -7.73 2.10 -26.30
CA PRO A 44 -7.23 1.66 -25.00
C PRO A 44 -5.93 2.37 -24.67
N GLN A 45 -5.95 3.17 -23.61
CA GLN A 45 -4.79 3.92 -23.14
C GLN A 45 -3.79 2.93 -22.56
N GLN A 46 -2.58 2.86 -23.14
CA GLN A 46 -1.53 1.95 -22.70
C GLN A 46 -1.18 2.23 -21.22
N SER A 47 -1.10 1.18 -20.40
CA SER A 47 -0.79 1.33 -18.98
C SER A 47 0.62 1.90 -18.80
N LYS A 48 0.76 2.87 -17.91
CA LYS A 48 2.05 3.45 -17.50
C LYS A 48 2.69 2.69 -16.34
N SER A 49 2.12 1.54 -15.96
CA SER A 49 2.63 0.72 -14.87
C SER A 49 2.63 -0.76 -15.24
N VAL A 50 3.57 -1.50 -14.64
CA VAL A 50 3.73 -2.94 -14.84
C VAL A 50 3.93 -3.65 -13.52
N VAL A 51 3.28 -4.79 -13.36
CA VAL A 51 3.51 -5.74 -12.26
C VAL A 51 4.50 -6.79 -12.74
N VAL A 52 5.74 -6.68 -12.28
CA VAL A 52 6.78 -7.67 -12.51
C VAL A 52 6.85 -8.59 -11.30
N TYR A 53 6.77 -9.91 -11.48
CA TYR A 53 6.87 -10.81 -10.32
C TYR A 53 7.45 -12.18 -10.64
N PHE A 54 8.01 -12.82 -9.63
CA PHE A 54 8.29 -14.26 -9.65
C PHE A 54 7.36 -15.00 -8.66
N SER A 55 6.87 -16.17 -9.04
CA SER A 55 6.08 -17.01 -8.13
C SER A 55 6.43 -18.50 -8.27
N GLN A 56 6.88 -19.10 -7.16
CA GLN A 56 7.17 -20.53 -7.13
C GLN A 56 5.90 -21.38 -6.95
N THR A 57 5.07 -21.03 -5.96
CA THR A 57 3.90 -21.82 -5.54
C THR A 57 2.57 -21.10 -5.79
N GLY A 58 2.57 -20.02 -6.57
CA GLY A 58 1.39 -19.25 -6.93
C GLY A 58 0.91 -18.22 -5.89
N ALA A 59 1.45 -18.20 -4.67
CA ALA A 59 1.07 -17.21 -3.65
C ALA A 59 1.36 -15.76 -4.13
N THR A 60 2.58 -15.52 -4.61
CA THR A 60 2.96 -14.21 -5.18
C THR A 60 2.16 -13.88 -6.43
N LYS A 61 1.83 -14.88 -7.26
CA LYS A 61 0.97 -14.69 -8.44
C LYS A 61 -0.41 -14.17 -8.07
N LYS A 62 -1.05 -14.75 -7.05
CA LYS A 62 -2.34 -14.25 -6.53
C LYS A 62 -2.24 -12.78 -6.10
N LEU A 63 -1.17 -12.43 -5.38
CA LEU A 63 -0.97 -11.04 -4.96
C LEU A 63 -0.64 -10.10 -6.13
N ALA A 64 0.12 -10.57 -7.13
CA ALA A 64 0.41 -9.82 -8.33
C ALA A 64 -0.87 -9.47 -9.12
N GLN A 65 -1.83 -10.40 -9.19
CA GLN A 65 -3.14 -10.13 -9.78
C GLN A 65 -3.91 -9.04 -9.02
N VAL A 66 -3.84 -9.04 -7.67
CA VAL A 66 -4.45 -7.97 -6.87
C VAL A 66 -3.83 -6.60 -7.19
N PHE A 67 -2.51 -6.52 -7.31
CA PHE A 67 -1.82 -5.27 -7.68
C PHE A 67 -2.17 -4.82 -9.10
N LYS A 68 -2.20 -5.77 -10.04
CA LYS A 68 -2.55 -5.55 -11.45
C LYS A 68 -3.95 -4.96 -11.57
N GLU A 69 -4.94 -5.57 -10.93
CA GLU A 69 -6.33 -5.11 -10.89
C GLU A 69 -6.43 -3.72 -10.24
N ALA A 70 -5.78 -3.53 -9.08
CA ALA A 70 -5.86 -2.28 -8.33
C ALA A 70 -5.30 -1.06 -9.10
N ARG A 71 -4.40 -1.28 -10.06
CA ARG A 71 -3.69 -0.21 -10.79
C ARG A 71 -3.87 -0.25 -12.29
N ASN A 72 -4.69 -1.16 -12.80
CA ASN A 72 -4.83 -1.40 -14.24
C ASN A 72 -3.46 -1.50 -14.93
N ALA A 73 -2.56 -2.29 -14.33
CA ALA A 73 -1.19 -2.42 -14.75
C ALA A 73 -1.01 -3.56 -15.76
N ASP A 74 0.03 -3.46 -16.58
CA ASP A 74 0.51 -4.61 -17.35
C ASP A 74 1.05 -5.70 -16.42
N GLU A 75 1.15 -6.94 -16.90
CA GLU A 75 1.64 -8.07 -16.13
C GLU A 75 2.86 -8.71 -16.78
N PHE A 76 3.89 -9.00 -15.98
CA PHE A 76 5.12 -9.66 -16.43
C PHE A 76 5.59 -10.69 -15.40
N GLU A 77 5.29 -11.96 -15.63
CA GLU A 77 5.74 -13.07 -14.77
C GLU A 77 7.13 -13.57 -15.19
N LEU A 78 8.11 -13.48 -14.29
CA LEU A 78 9.47 -13.98 -14.51
C LEU A 78 9.49 -15.51 -14.53
N GLN A 79 10.10 -16.08 -15.56
CA GLN A 79 10.19 -17.52 -15.79
C GLN A 79 11.65 -17.99 -15.74
N LEU A 80 11.92 -18.98 -14.91
CA LEU A 80 13.22 -19.62 -14.81
C LEU A 80 13.50 -20.48 -16.05
N VAL A 81 14.74 -20.47 -16.53
CA VAL A 81 15.21 -21.44 -17.53
C VAL A 81 15.24 -22.85 -16.93
N LYS A 82 15.82 -22.97 -15.73
CA LYS A 82 15.84 -24.21 -14.94
C LYS A 82 14.84 -24.07 -13.79
N PRO A 83 13.73 -24.82 -13.77
CA PRO A 83 12.80 -24.79 -12.66
C PRO A 83 13.49 -25.10 -11.33
N LEU A 84 13.03 -24.46 -10.26
CA LEU A 84 13.47 -24.82 -8.91
C LEU A 84 13.12 -26.29 -8.62
N PRO A 85 13.93 -26.96 -7.77
CA PRO A 85 13.62 -28.32 -7.33
C PRO A 85 12.21 -28.44 -6.73
N SER A 86 11.62 -29.64 -6.81
CA SER A 86 10.23 -29.87 -6.40
C SER A 86 10.03 -29.99 -4.89
N THR A 87 11.08 -30.31 -4.12
CA THR A 87 11.00 -30.43 -2.66
C THR A 87 11.48 -29.16 -1.96
N TYR A 88 10.94 -28.93 -0.77
CA TYR A 88 11.31 -27.79 0.07
C TYR A 88 12.82 -27.78 0.37
N ASP A 89 13.35 -28.89 0.90
CA ASP A 89 14.76 -28.96 1.31
C ASP A 89 15.72 -28.75 0.13
N SER A 90 15.43 -29.36 -1.02
CA SER A 90 16.23 -29.15 -2.23
C SER A 90 16.15 -27.72 -2.76
N THR A 91 14.98 -27.06 -2.65
CA THR A 91 14.83 -25.65 -3.01
C THR A 91 15.67 -24.76 -2.09
N ILE A 92 15.62 -25.01 -0.78
CA ILE A 92 16.39 -24.26 0.21
C ILE A 92 17.89 -24.43 -0.03
N ALA A 93 18.35 -25.63 -0.38
CA ALA A 93 19.75 -25.90 -0.72
C ALA A 93 20.20 -25.15 -1.98
N GLU A 94 19.41 -25.20 -3.06
CA GLU A 94 19.73 -24.51 -4.33
C GLU A 94 19.78 -22.98 -4.11
N VAL A 95 18.75 -22.39 -3.51
CA VAL A 95 18.69 -20.94 -3.27
C VAL A 95 19.80 -20.48 -2.32
N ARG A 96 20.21 -21.33 -1.36
CA ARG A 96 21.36 -21.03 -0.50
C ARG A 96 22.65 -20.98 -1.32
N ALA A 97 22.90 -21.98 -2.17
CA ALA A 97 24.09 -22.03 -3.01
C ALA A 97 24.17 -20.84 -3.98
N GLU A 98 23.05 -20.45 -4.60
CA GLU A 98 22.95 -19.25 -5.43
C GLU A 98 23.33 -17.98 -4.65
N ARG A 99 22.84 -17.83 -3.41
CA ARG A 99 23.17 -16.70 -2.53
C ARG A 99 24.62 -16.67 -2.09
N GLU A 100 25.17 -17.80 -1.65
CA GLU A 100 26.56 -17.89 -1.19
C GLU A 100 27.55 -17.61 -2.33
N SER A 101 27.24 -18.09 -3.53
CA SER A 101 28.07 -17.89 -4.73
C SER A 101 27.82 -16.57 -5.46
N LYS A 102 26.71 -15.88 -5.16
CA LYS A 102 26.19 -14.73 -5.94
C LYS A 102 26.05 -15.06 -7.44
N GLN A 103 25.63 -16.28 -7.73
CA GLN A 103 25.29 -16.71 -9.09
C GLN A 103 23.79 -16.86 -9.16
N TRP A 104 23.14 -15.95 -9.88
CA TRP A 104 21.68 -15.91 -9.97
C TRP A 104 21.17 -16.81 -11.09
N PRO A 105 19.98 -17.39 -10.93
CA PRO A 105 19.45 -18.31 -11.93
C PRO A 105 19.10 -17.57 -13.22
N ALA A 106 19.28 -18.24 -14.36
CA ALA A 106 18.91 -17.68 -15.65
C ALA A 106 17.39 -17.59 -15.81
N LEU A 107 16.92 -16.49 -16.40
CA LEU A 107 15.53 -16.26 -16.75
C LEU A 107 15.32 -16.35 -18.26
N VAL A 108 14.20 -16.95 -18.67
CA VAL A 108 13.76 -17.00 -20.07
C VAL A 108 13.46 -15.59 -20.58
N ASN A 109 12.94 -14.74 -19.70
CA ASN A 109 12.46 -13.38 -19.98
C ASN A 109 13.04 -12.37 -18.99
N ALA A 110 14.38 -12.33 -18.87
CA ALA A 110 15.06 -11.41 -17.95
C ALA A 110 14.82 -9.93 -18.28
N LYS A 111 14.72 -9.58 -19.57
CA LYS A 111 14.65 -8.20 -20.05
C LYS A 111 13.20 -7.77 -20.31
N LEU A 112 12.85 -6.60 -19.80
CA LEU A 112 11.60 -5.89 -20.00
C LEU A 112 11.90 -4.53 -20.66
N ASP A 113 11.01 -4.07 -21.52
CA ASP A 113 11.07 -2.71 -22.06
C ASP A 113 10.55 -1.71 -21.01
N VAL A 114 11.39 -1.45 -20.00
CA VAL A 114 11.04 -0.65 -18.82
C VAL A 114 10.79 0.83 -19.14
N ASP A 115 11.23 1.32 -20.30
CA ASP A 115 11.05 2.70 -20.74
C ASP A 115 9.59 3.05 -20.99
N LYS A 116 8.74 2.06 -21.27
CA LYS A 116 7.29 2.24 -21.44
C LYS A 116 6.57 2.62 -20.15
N TYR A 117 7.19 2.33 -19.00
CA TYR A 117 6.56 2.40 -17.69
C TYR A 117 7.17 3.51 -16.84
N ASP A 118 6.32 4.17 -16.06
CA ASP A 118 6.74 5.12 -15.02
C ASP A 118 6.85 4.40 -13.66
N THR A 119 6.05 3.35 -13.46
CA THR A 119 5.96 2.59 -12.21
C THR A 119 6.14 1.09 -12.43
N VAL A 120 6.98 0.46 -11.61
CA VAL A 120 7.19 -0.99 -11.56
C VAL A 120 6.75 -1.51 -10.20
N PHE A 121 5.68 -2.31 -10.16
CA PHE A 121 5.30 -3.08 -8.97
C PHE A 121 6.10 -4.38 -8.97
N LEU A 122 7.07 -4.52 -8.07
CA LEU A 122 8.01 -5.64 -8.08
C LEU A 122 7.66 -6.67 -7.00
N GLY A 123 7.22 -7.85 -7.43
CA GLY A 123 6.64 -8.91 -6.62
C GLY A 123 7.53 -10.13 -6.42
N TYR A 124 7.68 -10.59 -5.17
CA TYR A 124 8.53 -11.74 -4.90
C TYR A 124 8.17 -12.52 -3.63
N PRO A 125 8.43 -13.84 -3.58
CA PRO A 125 8.52 -14.53 -2.30
C PRO A 125 9.79 -14.11 -1.54
N ILE A 126 9.68 -14.03 -0.22
CA ILE A 126 10.84 -13.91 0.67
C ILE A 126 11.48 -15.28 0.87
N MET A 127 12.79 -15.34 0.66
CA MET A 127 13.66 -16.49 0.94
C MET A 127 14.94 -15.98 1.61
N PHE A 128 15.31 -16.57 2.76
CA PHE A 128 16.47 -16.13 3.55
C PHE A 128 16.43 -14.65 3.97
N GLY A 129 15.25 -14.16 4.39
CA GLY A 129 15.09 -12.81 4.93
C GLY A 129 15.01 -11.68 3.91
N THR A 130 15.11 -11.97 2.61
CA THR A 130 15.00 -10.99 1.52
C THR A 130 14.35 -11.59 0.26
N PHE A 131 14.24 -10.84 -0.83
CA PHE A 131 13.63 -11.30 -2.09
C PHE A 131 14.39 -12.47 -2.72
N THR A 132 13.66 -13.36 -3.39
CA THR A 132 14.22 -14.55 -4.04
C THR A 132 15.20 -14.25 -5.17
N THR A 133 16.07 -15.21 -5.47
CA THR A 133 17.22 -15.09 -6.39
C THR A 133 16.87 -14.68 -7.83
N PRO A 134 15.75 -15.11 -8.45
CA PRO A 134 15.29 -14.59 -9.75
C PRO A 134 15.19 -13.07 -9.87
N ILE A 135 14.93 -12.36 -8.76
CA ILE A 135 14.79 -10.91 -8.78
C ILE A 135 16.14 -10.23 -9.05
N TYR A 136 17.25 -10.80 -8.57
CA TYR A 136 18.57 -10.23 -8.86
C TYR A 136 18.88 -10.30 -10.36
N THR A 137 18.57 -11.42 -11.04
CA THR A 137 18.71 -11.54 -12.50
C THR A 137 17.88 -10.49 -13.24
N PHE A 138 16.67 -10.19 -12.77
CA PHE A 138 15.84 -9.13 -13.35
C PHE A 138 16.46 -7.74 -13.15
N LEU A 139 16.93 -7.43 -11.94
CA LEU A 139 17.57 -6.13 -11.65
C LEU A 139 18.87 -5.95 -12.43
N GLU A 140 19.69 -7.00 -12.59
CA GLU A 140 20.91 -6.94 -13.41
C GLU A 140 20.62 -6.72 -14.91
N ALA A 141 19.44 -7.11 -15.38
CA ALA A 141 19.06 -7.02 -16.79
C ALA A 141 18.33 -5.72 -17.16
N ASN A 142 17.89 -4.92 -16.18
CA ASN A 142 17.02 -3.76 -16.40
C ASN A 142 17.43 -2.58 -15.52
N ASP A 143 17.62 -1.40 -16.12
CA ASP A 143 17.88 -0.17 -15.38
C ASP A 143 16.56 0.46 -14.91
N LEU A 144 16.35 0.54 -13.58
CA LEU A 144 15.15 1.13 -12.99
C LEU A 144 15.36 2.61 -12.59
N SER A 145 16.47 3.23 -13.01
CA SER A 145 16.77 4.64 -12.72
C SER A 145 15.61 5.57 -13.11
N GLY A 146 15.23 6.45 -12.18
CA GLY A 146 14.14 7.40 -12.36
C GLY A 146 12.72 6.81 -12.33
N LYS A 147 12.57 5.48 -12.20
CA LYS A 147 11.26 4.83 -12.08
C LYS A 147 10.78 4.85 -10.63
N VAL A 148 9.45 4.79 -10.44
CA VAL A 148 8.87 4.46 -9.14
C VAL A 148 8.83 2.95 -9.00
N VAL A 149 9.49 2.40 -7.98
CA VAL A 149 9.52 0.96 -7.73
C VAL A 149 8.76 0.68 -6.44
N VAL A 150 7.65 -0.05 -6.55
CA VAL A 150 6.76 -0.38 -5.43
C VAL A 150 6.91 -1.87 -5.12
N PRO A 151 7.64 -2.25 -4.06
CA PRO A 151 7.89 -3.65 -3.78
C PRO A 151 6.67 -4.28 -3.11
N PHE A 152 6.39 -5.54 -3.44
CA PHE A 152 5.46 -6.35 -2.67
C PHE A 152 5.96 -7.77 -2.50
N CYS A 153 5.63 -8.39 -1.37
CA CYS A 153 6.17 -9.72 -1.09
C CYS A 153 5.17 -10.68 -0.45
N THR A 154 5.40 -11.96 -0.68
CA THR A 154 4.81 -13.03 0.12
C THR A 154 5.87 -13.66 1.01
N TYR A 155 5.51 -14.12 2.21
CA TYR A 155 6.51 -14.64 3.16
C TYR A 155 5.98 -15.75 4.07
N GLY A 156 6.91 -16.56 4.60
CA GLY A 156 6.65 -17.49 5.69
C GLY A 156 6.66 -16.80 7.05
N SER A 157 7.73 -16.06 7.37
CA SER A 157 8.00 -15.54 8.72
C SER A 157 8.49 -14.08 8.79
N GLY A 158 8.63 -13.37 7.65
CA GLY A 158 9.04 -11.95 7.66
C GLY A 158 9.84 -11.55 6.41
N GLY A 159 10.72 -10.55 6.54
CA GLY A 159 11.67 -10.12 5.50
C GLY A 159 11.23 -8.95 4.62
N ARG A 160 9.98 -8.46 4.74
CA ARG A 160 9.42 -7.34 3.96
C ARG A 160 10.29 -6.07 4.00
N LYS A 161 10.65 -5.59 5.20
CA LYS A 161 11.45 -4.37 5.35
C LYS A 161 12.89 -4.56 4.88
N ALA A 162 13.48 -5.72 5.20
CA ALA A 162 14.83 -6.05 4.79
C ALA A 162 14.97 -6.12 3.26
N SER A 163 14.01 -6.77 2.58
CA SER A 163 14.01 -6.85 1.11
C SER A 163 13.84 -5.49 0.43
N ALA A 164 13.00 -4.62 0.97
CA ALA A 164 12.84 -3.26 0.46
C ALA A 164 14.11 -2.42 0.63
N ASN A 165 14.81 -2.56 1.76
CA ASN A 165 16.07 -1.87 2.01
C ASN A 165 17.21 -2.38 1.12
N GLU A 166 17.26 -3.68 0.86
CA GLU A 166 18.22 -4.25 -0.09
C GLU A 166 17.95 -3.75 -1.51
N LEU A 167 16.69 -3.70 -1.93
CA LEU A 167 16.32 -3.16 -3.24
C LEU A 167 16.73 -1.69 -3.39
N LYS A 168 16.56 -0.87 -2.36
CA LYS A 168 17.09 0.52 -2.32
C LYS A 168 18.60 0.61 -2.50
N THR A 169 19.32 -0.40 -2.01
CA THR A 169 20.78 -0.45 -2.12
C THR A 169 21.21 -0.83 -3.53
N LEU A 170 20.48 -1.74 -4.17
CA LEU A 170 20.77 -2.18 -5.54
C LEU A 170 20.31 -1.16 -6.59
N GLU A 171 19.21 -0.45 -6.34
CA GLU A 171 18.60 0.53 -7.24
C GLU A 171 18.63 1.94 -6.63
N PRO A 172 19.81 2.54 -6.37
CA PRO A 172 19.93 3.82 -5.66
C PRO A 172 19.36 5.00 -6.44
N ASN A 173 19.23 4.86 -7.77
CA ASN A 173 18.70 5.89 -8.66
C ASN A 173 17.20 5.72 -8.94
N ALA A 174 16.57 4.65 -8.43
CA ALA A 174 15.13 4.45 -8.50
C ALA A 174 14.44 5.05 -7.27
N ASN A 175 13.18 5.46 -7.41
CA ASN A 175 12.35 5.86 -6.28
C ASN A 175 11.67 4.61 -5.68
N VAL A 176 12.40 3.89 -4.84
CA VAL A 176 11.88 2.69 -4.16
C VAL A 176 11.02 3.09 -2.96
N THR A 177 9.74 2.71 -2.99
CA THR A 177 8.73 3.13 -2.01
C THR A 177 8.63 2.18 -0.80
N LEU A 178 7.59 2.37 0.02
CA LEU A 178 7.16 1.41 1.03
C LEU A 178 6.82 0.06 0.39
N ALA A 179 7.20 -1.05 1.04
CA ALA A 179 6.82 -2.38 0.57
C ALA A 179 5.52 -2.90 1.22
N TYR A 180 4.66 -3.51 0.43
CA TYR A 180 3.54 -4.30 0.97
C TYR A 180 3.96 -5.74 1.21
N GLY A 181 3.35 -6.43 2.18
CA GLY A 181 3.57 -7.86 2.28
C GLY A 181 2.52 -8.61 3.08
N ILE A 182 2.23 -9.83 2.62
CA ILE A 182 1.25 -10.73 3.22
C ILE A 182 1.86 -12.13 3.38
N SER A 183 1.51 -12.85 4.45
CA SER A 183 2.03 -14.20 4.62
C SER A 183 1.41 -15.19 3.62
N ASN A 184 2.19 -16.23 3.26
CA ASN A 184 1.73 -17.32 2.39
C ASN A 184 0.45 -17.98 2.94
N LYS A 185 0.34 -18.11 4.26
CA LYS A 185 -0.85 -18.64 4.92
C LYS A 185 -2.07 -17.75 4.68
N ARG A 186 -1.92 -16.42 4.78
CA ARG A 186 -3.05 -15.47 4.66
C ARG A 186 -3.56 -15.36 3.23
N ILE A 187 -2.67 -15.22 2.24
CA ILE A 187 -3.09 -15.09 0.83
C ILE A 187 -3.72 -16.38 0.27
N ASN A 188 -3.34 -17.54 0.81
CA ASN A 188 -3.89 -18.83 0.40
C ASN A 188 -5.11 -19.30 1.23
N ALA A 189 -5.48 -18.58 2.28
CA ALA A 189 -6.70 -18.87 3.02
C ALA A 189 -7.95 -18.57 2.18
N GLU A 190 -9.07 -19.17 2.55
CA GLU A 190 -10.38 -18.79 2.02
C GLU A 190 -10.63 -17.30 2.28
N GLY A 191 -11.06 -16.55 1.25
CA GLY A 191 -11.19 -15.10 1.32
C GLY A 191 -9.86 -14.32 1.40
N GLY A 192 -8.71 -15.00 1.29
CA GLY A 192 -7.39 -14.38 1.40
C GLY A 192 -7.10 -13.34 0.31
N VAL A 193 -7.59 -13.57 -0.91
CA VAL A 193 -7.47 -12.62 -2.03
C VAL A 193 -8.31 -11.36 -1.78
N GLU A 194 -9.54 -11.51 -1.29
CA GLU A 194 -10.41 -10.36 -0.97
C GLU A 194 -9.85 -9.53 0.19
N THR A 195 -9.28 -10.22 1.20
CA THR A 195 -8.53 -9.54 2.27
C THR A 195 -7.35 -8.76 1.70
N ALA A 196 -6.58 -9.37 0.79
CA ALA A 196 -5.45 -8.70 0.15
C ALA A 196 -5.89 -7.49 -0.69
N LYS A 197 -7.03 -7.55 -1.40
CA LYS A 197 -7.58 -6.40 -2.14
C LYS A 197 -7.84 -5.20 -1.22
N ALA A 198 -8.49 -5.43 -0.07
CA ALA A 198 -8.76 -4.36 0.91
C ALA A 198 -7.45 -3.78 1.49
N GLU A 199 -6.50 -4.64 1.85
CA GLU A 199 -5.20 -4.21 2.41
C GLU A 199 -4.34 -3.47 1.38
N VAL A 200 -4.33 -3.91 0.11
CA VAL A 200 -3.62 -3.25 -0.99
C VAL A 200 -4.23 -1.89 -1.31
N ALA A 201 -5.55 -1.75 -1.26
CA ALA A 201 -6.21 -0.45 -1.41
C ALA A 201 -5.77 0.53 -0.30
N ALA A 202 -5.73 0.08 0.96
CA ALA A 202 -5.26 0.90 2.08
C ALA A 202 -3.76 1.23 1.97
N PHE A 203 -2.94 0.27 1.54
CA PHE A 203 -1.52 0.47 1.27
C PHE A 203 -1.29 1.56 0.22
N PHE A 204 -2.06 1.54 -0.86
CA PHE A 204 -1.98 2.55 -1.91
C PHE A 204 -2.41 3.94 -1.44
N ALA A 205 -3.46 4.05 -0.64
CA ALA A 205 -3.84 5.32 -0.01
C ALA A 205 -2.73 5.87 0.92
N ASN A 206 -1.99 4.99 1.60
CA ASN A 206 -0.82 5.38 2.40
C ASN A 206 0.35 5.86 1.53
N LEU A 207 0.60 5.19 0.39
CA LEU A 207 1.64 5.62 -0.56
C LEU A 207 1.32 6.99 -1.17
N GLU A 208 0.08 7.22 -1.58
CA GLU A 208 -0.38 8.47 -2.18
C GLU A 208 -0.32 9.66 -1.22
N THR A 209 -0.39 9.39 0.09
CA THR A 209 -0.22 10.40 1.15
C THR A 209 1.21 10.53 1.64
N GLY A 210 2.16 9.83 1.01
CA GLY A 210 3.59 9.93 1.32
C GLY A 210 3.99 9.31 2.66
N LYS A 211 3.22 8.36 3.20
CA LYS A 211 3.56 7.72 4.47
C LYS A 211 4.83 6.88 4.37
N THR A 212 5.66 6.95 5.41
CA THR A 212 6.87 6.14 5.56
C THR A 212 6.65 4.93 6.49
N GLU A 213 7.60 3.99 6.53
CA GLU A 213 7.58 2.88 7.50
C GLU A 213 7.47 3.39 8.93
N GLU A 214 8.18 4.47 9.26
CA GLU A 214 8.19 5.09 10.59
C GLU A 214 6.79 5.64 10.95
N MET A 215 6.10 6.24 9.99
CA MET A 215 4.72 6.74 10.18
C MET A 215 3.72 5.60 10.39
N LEU A 216 3.95 4.44 9.76
CA LEU A 216 3.09 3.25 9.90
C LEU A 216 3.37 2.44 11.17
N MET A 217 4.62 2.42 11.61
CA MET A 217 5.03 1.76 12.86
C MET A 217 4.66 2.58 14.10
N GLY A 218 4.15 3.80 13.92
CA GLY A 218 3.90 4.79 14.96
C GLY A 218 5.21 5.22 15.60
N GLY A 219 5.64 6.47 15.44
CA GLY A 219 6.67 7.00 16.34
C GLY A 219 6.13 7.01 17.77
N PHE A 220 7.01 6.93 18.78
CA PHE A 220 6.63 7.46 20.08
C PHE A 220 6.30 8.94 19.92
N SER A 221 5.22 9.40 20.56
CA SER A 221 4.90 10.82 20.64
C SER A 221 6.05 11.62 21.23
N GLU A 222 5.97 12.95 21.17
CA GLU A 222 6.80 13.79 22.04
C GLU A 222 6.56 13.43 23.52
N GLN A 223 7.57 13.66 24.35
CA GLN A 223 7.46 13.52 25.79
C GLN A 223 6.48 14.56 26.33
N ARG A 224 5.52 14.10 27.12
CA ARG A 224 4.47 14.94 27.71
C ARG A 224 4.23 14.58 29.18
N PRO A 225 3.57 15.46 29.96
CA PRO A 225 3.08 15.11 31.29
C PRO A 225 2.12 13.91 31.25
N LEU A 226 2.08 13.17 32.36
CA LEU A 226 1.22 11.99 32.51
C LEU A 226 -0.26 12.38 32.61
N THR A 227 -1.11 11.60 31.94
CA THR A 227 -2.55 11.58 32.20
C THR A 227 -2.90 10.58 33.31
N ALA A 228 -4.16 10.57 33.74
CA ALA A 228 -4.67 9.56 34.66
C ALA A 228 -4.54 8.14 34.09
N GLU A 229 -4.73 7.98 32.77
CA GLU A 229 -4.64 6.68 32.10
C GLU A 229 -3.20 6.16 32.04
N ASP A 230 -2.24 7.05 31.77
CA ASP A 230 -0.81 6.69 31.78
C ASP A 230 -0.38 6.26 33.19
N SER A 231 -0.84 7.01 34.21
CA SER A 231 -0.56 6.72 35.61
C SER A 231 -1.13 5.38 36.05
N ALA A 232 -2.34 5.04 35.60
CA ALA A 232 -2.96 3.74 35.88
C ALA A 232 -2.20 2.59 35.20
N ALA A 233 -1.81 2.74 33.93
CA ALA A 233 -1.02 1.75 33.21
C ALA A 233 0.36 1.55 33.87
N PHE A 234 0.98 2.63 34.33
CA PHE A 234 2.24 2.59 35.06
C PHE A 234 2.11 1.82 36.38
N ALA A 235 1.10 2.15 37.19
CA ALA A 235 0.86 1.49 38.47
C ALA A 235 0.57 0.00 38.30
N GLU A 236 -0.26 -0.38 37.32
CA GLU A 236 -0.58 -1.77 37.02
C GLU A 236 0.67 -2.56 36.59
N ALA A 237 1.48 -1.99 35.70
CA ALA A 237 2.67 -2.66 35.16
C ALA A 237 3.85 -2.76 36.15
N THR A 238 3.91 -1.87 37.15
CA THR A 238 5.04 -1.79 38.10
C THR A 238 4.70 -2.30 39.50
N LYS A 239 3.48 -2.80 39.74
CA LYS A 239 3.00 -3.25 41.06
C LYS A 239 3.92 -4.25 41.76
N ASP A 240 4.55 -5.14 41.00
CA ASP A 240 5.45 -6.19 41.51
C ASP A 240 6.92 -5.73 41.61
N TYR A 241 7.22 -4.49 41.23
CA TYR A 241 8.57 -3.93 41.11
C TYR A 241 8.84 -2.77 42.09
N ALA A 242 8.12 -2.72 43.21
CA ALA A 242 8.24 -1.65 44.21
C ALA A 242 9.69 -1.43 44.70
N TYR A 243 10.53 -2.48 44.70
CA TYR A 243 11.95 -2.42 45.10
C TYR A 243 12.82 -1.52 44.20
N LEU A 244 12.37 -1.20 42.99
CA LEU A 244 13.06 -0.27 42.09
C LEU A 244 12.81 1.20 42.46
N GLY A 245 11.78 1.51 43.26
CA GLY A 245 11.45 2.88 43.64
C GLY A 245 11.22 3.80 42.44
N LEU A 246 10.49 3.33 41.43
CA LEU A 246 10.25 4.07 40.20
C LEU A 246 9.21 5.18 40.40
N LYS A 247 9.55 6.40 39.98
CA LYS A 247 8.65 7.56 39.96
C LYS A 247 8.60 8.16 38.55
N PRO A 248 7.47 8.06 37.84
CA PRO A 248 7.38 8.60 36.48
C PRO A 248 7.36 10.13 36.49
N LEU A 249 8.09 10.73 35.54
CA LEU A 249 8.25 12.17 35.36
C LEU A 249 7.52 12.65 34.09
N SER A 250 7.70 11.92 32.99
CA SER A 250 7.04 12.18 31.71
C SER A 250 6.81 10.88 30.96
N VAL A 251 5.97 10.93 29.92
CA VAL A 251 5.66 9.76 29.09
C VAL A 251 5.57 10.16 27.62
N SER A 252 6.04 9.27 26.75
CA SER A 252 5.62 9.23 25.35
C SER A 252 4.90 7.91 25.08
N SER A 253 3.98 7.92 24.12
CA SER A 253 3.22 6.73 23.76
C SER A 253 3.31 6.43 22.27
N GLN A 254 3.18 5.15 21.94
CA GLN A 254 3.14 4.64 20.57
C GLN A 254 1.95 3.69 20.48
N VAL A 255 1.01 4.01 19.58
CA VAL A 255 -0.15 3.17 19.32
C VAL A 255 0.28 1.98 18.46
N VAL A 256 0.00 0.77 18.93
CA VAL A 256 0.28 -0.50 18.24
C VAL A 256 -0.96 -1.40 18.32
N ALA A 257 -0.82 -2.72 18.35
CA ALA A 257 -1.89 -3.65 18.75
C ALA A 257 -2.12 -3.60 20.29
N GLY A 258 -2.39 -2.41 20.81
CA GLY A 258 -2.27 -2.02 22.21
C GLY A 258 -1.60 -0.65 22.29
N MET A 259 -0.91 -0.36 23.38
CA MET A 259 -0.14 0.87 23.55
C MET A 259 1.19 0.59 24.19
N ASN A 260 2.27 0.99 23.52
CA ASN A 260 3.58 1.08 24.14
C ASN A 260 3.70 2.44 24.83
N TYR A 261 4.23 2.45 26.04
CA TYR A 261 4.60 3.64 26.80
C TYR A 261 6.10 3.63 27.05
N LEU A 262 6.73 4.79 26.91
CA LEU A 262 8.11 5.05 27.29
C LEU A 262 8.11 6.17 28.32
N PHE A 263 8.17 5.77 29.59
CA PHE A 263 8.24 6.69 30.71
C PHE A 263 9.68 7.09 30.97
N VAL A 264 9.91 8.37 31.22
CA VAL A 264 11.11 8.84 31.89
C VAL A 264 10.82 8.82 33.38
N CYS A 265 11.60 8.07 34.14
CA CYS A 265 11.42 7.89 35.58
C CYS A 265 12.64 8.35 36.35
N GLU A 266 12.41 8.82 37.57
CA GLU A 266 13.41 8.75 38.63
C GLU A 266 13.36 7.34 39.24
N MET A 267 14.50 6.67 39.35
CA MET A 267 14.62 5.35 39.96
C MET A 267 15.54 5.41 41.17
N LYS A 268 15.11 4.81 42.28
CA LYS A 268 15.90 4.67 43.50
C LYS A 268 15.91 3.22 43.99
N ALA A 269 16.63 2.37 43.27
CA ALA A 269 16.73 0.96 43.59
C ALA A 269 17.72 0.70 44.74
N PHE A 270 17.36 -0.20 45.66
CA PHE A 270 18.24 -0.74 46.72
C PHE A 270 18.96 0.31 47.59
N GLY A 271 18.32 1.45 47.85
CA GLY A 271 18.89 2.51 48.69
C GLY A 271 20.03 3.31 48.04
N GLY A 272 20.32 3.07 46.76
CA GLY A 272 21.28 3.83 45.98
C GLY A 272 20.85 5.27 45.68
N PRO A 273 21.71 6.07 45.03
CA PRO A 273 21.36 7.40 44.56
C PRO A 273 20.27 7.34 43.49
N ALA A 274 19.44 8.39 43.41
CA ALA A 274 18.42 8.51 42.37
C ALA A 274 19.08 8.64 40.99
N THR A 275 18.58 7.88 40.01
CA THR A 275 19.03 7.94 38.62
C THR A 275 17.83 8.10 37.70
N GLN A 276 17.99 8.88 36.63
CA GLN A 276 17.00 8.93 35.56
C GLN A 276 17.08 7.64 34.74
N THR A 277 15.94 7.02 34.45
CA THR A 277 15.86 5.76 33.70
C THR A 277 14.62 5.78 32.82
N ASN A 278 14.70 5.12 31.68
CA ASN A 278 13.56 4.87 30.81
C ASN A 278 12.86 3.57 31.22
N VAL A 279 11.55 3.65 31.41
CA VAL A 279 10.70 2.50 31.75
C VAL A 279 9.74 2.26 30.59
N LYS A 280 9.87 1.09 29.95
CA LYS A 280 9.02 0.65 28.85
C LYS A 280 7.89 -0.21 29.38
N ILE A 281 6.66 0.16 29.03
CA ILE A 281 5.45 -0.59 29.40
C ILE A 281 4.65 -0.88 28.14
N PHE A 282 4.09 -2.07 28.04
CA PHE A 282 3.10 -2.41 27.03
C PHE A 282 1.75 -2.64 27.69
N LYS A 283 0.73 -1.93 27.21
CA LYS A 283 -0.67 -2.14 27.59
C LYS A 283 -1.39 -2.84 26.44
N PRO A 284 -1.83 -4.10 26.59
CA PRO A 284 -2.65 -4.77 25.59
C PRO A 284 -3.98 -4.04 25.32
N LEU A 285 -4.65 -4.41 24.24
CA LEU A 285 -6.02 -3.95 23.98
C LEU A 285 -6.98 -4.36 25.13
N PRO A 286 -8.08 -3.61 25.35
CA PRO A 286 -9.07 -3.98 26.36
C PRO A 286 -9.51 -5.45 26.25
N GLY A 287 -9.51 -6.16 27.38
CA GLY A 287 -9.84 -7.59 27.45
C GLY A 287 -8.72 -8.54 27.00
N ARG A 288 -7.51 -8.06 26.72
CA ARG A 288 -6.36 -8.89 26.31
C ARG A 288 -5.21 -8.97 27.31
N GLY A 289 -5.50 -8.70 28.59
CA GLY A 289 -4.55 -8.79 29.69
C GLY A 289 -4.22 -7.43 30.32
N GLU A 290 -3.39 -7.48 31.36
CA GLU A 290 -2.94 -6.33 32.14
C GLU A 290 -1.74 -5.63 31.49
N ALA A 291 -1.49 -4.36 31.84
CA ALA A 291 -0.26 -3.68 31.46
C ALA A 291 0.99 -4.37 32.03
N GLN A 292 2.05 -4.45 31.24
CA GLN A 292 3.27 -5.18 31.58
C GLN A 292 4.49 -4.29 31.48
N LEU A 293 5.37 -4.36 32.49
CA LEU A 293 6.72 -3.81 32.41
C LEU A 293 7.52 -4.64 31.41
N ILE A 294 7.98 -3.99 30.34
CA ILE A 294 8.75 -4.63 29.25
C ILE A 294 10.25 -4.43 29.44
N GLY A 295 10.67 -3.31 30.03
CA GLY A 295 12.09 -3.07 30.30
C GLY A 295 12.35 -1.81 31.11
N VAL A 296 13.50 -1.80 31.78
CA VAL A 296 14.06 -0.65 32.49
C VAL A 296 15.46 -0.43 31.93
N GLU A 297 15.66 0.70 31.27
CA GLU A 297 16.89 1.04 30.54
C GLU A 297 17.45 2.35 31.10
N LYS A 298 18.77 2.44 31.23
CA LYS A 298 19.45 3.69 31.60
C LYS A 298 19.79 4.51 30.38
#